data_AF-A0A351SN28-F1
#
_entry.id   AF-A0A351SN28-F1
#
_cell.length_a   1.000
_cell.length_b   1.000
_cell.length_c   1.000
_cell.angle_alpha   90.00
_cell.angle_beta   90.00
_cell.angle_gamma   90.00
#
_symmetry.space_group_name_H-M   'P 1'
#
loop_
_entity.id
_entity.type
_entity.pdbx_description
1 polymer ?
#
loop_
_entity_poly.entity_id
_entity_poly.type
_entity_poly.pdbx_seq_one_letter_code
_entity_poly.pdbx_strand_id
1 'polypeptide(L)'
;MKNSYFGYLLVLIFCLAFAFMVLSMGNKSEIDTQKKEQELGFVINGLESGHGYCVSDATHKYLFKRLQNEQISDYSKGTIELGMLEYSISEIPNGYVLTCPFKPARDQYHLLLEQRSININPAGTFVNFLFIIKQEGAYYNK
;
A
#
# COMPACT_ATOMS: atom_id res chain seq x y z
N MET A 1 56.80 -14.27 -9.86
CA MET A 1 55.47 -14.04 -10.46
C MET A 1 54.36 -14.51 -9.52
N LYS A 2 54.13 -13.82 -8.40
CA LYS A 2 53.01 -14.09 -7.48
C LYS A 2 52.76 -12.77 -6.76
N ASN A 3 51.67 -12.08 -7.07
CA ASN A 3 51.06 -10.97 -6.31
C ASN A 3 49.82 -10.41 -7.05
N SER A 4 49.77 -10.50 -8.39
CA SER A 4 48.61 -10.02 -9.16
C SER A 4 47.32 -10.82 -8.89
N TYR A 5 47.39 -12.14 -8.75
CA TYR A 5 46.20 -12.98 -8.52
C TYR A 5 45.49 -12.68 -7.19
N PHE A 6 46.24 -12.30 -6.16
CA PHE A 6 45.67 -12.00 -4.84
C PHE A 6 44.87 -10.70 -4.85
N GLY A 7 45.30 -9.71 -5.65
CA GLY A 7 44.54 -8.48 -5.89
C GLY A 7 43.25 -8.73 -6.67
N TYR A 8 43.30 -9.53 -7.74
CA TYR A 8 42.08 -9.90 -8.48
C TYR A 8 41.11 -10.72 -7.64
N LEU A 9 41.62 -11.59 -6.76
CA LEU A 9 40.80 -12.35 -5.83
C LEU A 9 40.05 -11.45 -4.86
N LEU A 10 40.71 -10.43 -4.29
CA LEU A 10 40.06 -9.46 -3.41
C LEU A 10 38.99 -8.66 -4.15
N VAL A 11 39.28 -8.18 -5.36
CA VAL A 11 38.30 -7.45 -6.19
C VAL A 11 37.09 -8.34 -6.49
N LEU A 12 37.30 -9.62 -6.82
CA LEU A 12 36.22 -10.57 -7.08
C LEU A 12 35.33 -10.75 -5.83
N ILE A 13 35.91 -10.89 -4.65
CA ILE A 13 35.18 -11.03 -3.38
C ILE A 13 34.33 -9.79 -3.10
N PHE A 14 34.88 -8.58 -3.30
CA PHE A 14 34.12 -7.34 -3.12
C PHE A 14 32.98 -7.20 -4.13
N CYS A 15 33.19 -7.56 -5.40
CA CYS A 15 32.13 -7.55 -6.40
C CYS A 15 31.00 -8.54 -6.08
N LEU A 16 31.34 -9.74 -5.62
CA LEU A 16 30.36 -10.76 -5.21
C LEU A 16 29.59 -10.33 -3.96
N ALA A 17 30.27 -9.76 -2.96
CA ALA A 17 29.62 -9.24 -1.76
C ALA A 17 28.66 -8.08 -2.07
N PHE A 18 29.07 -7.15 -2.95
CA PHE A 18 28.23 -6.06 -3.41
C PHE A 18 27.01 -6.55 -4.18
N ALA A 19 27.19 -7.49 -5.12
CA ALA A 19 26.09 -8.11 -5.85
C ALA A 19 25.10 -8.81 -4.91
N PHE A 20 25.59 -9.55 -3.91
CA PHE A 20 24.75 -10.20 -2.91
C PHE A 20 23.99 -9.20 -2.04
N MET A 21 24.61 -8.08 -1.67
CA MET A 21 23.98 -7.01 -0.90
C MET A 21 22.84 -6.35 -1.69
N VAL A 22 23.07 -5.99 -2.96
CA VAL A 22 22.06 -5.38 -3.84
C VAL A 22 20.88 -6.33 -4.08
N LEU A 23 21.16 -7.61 -4.37
CA LEU A 23 20.12 -8.62 -4.55
C LEU A 23 19.31 -8.88 -3.27
N SER A 24 19.98 -8.91 -2.11
CA SER A 24 19.30 -9.10 -0.81
C SER A 24 18.42 -7.92 -0.42
N MET A 25 18.83 -6.69 -0.75
CA MET A 25 18.02 -5.49 -0.50
C MET A 25 16.80 -5.43 -1.43
N GLY A 26 16.96 -5.79 -2.71
CA GLY A 26 15.86 -5.91 -3.67
C GLY A 26 14.81 -6.94 -3.24
N ASN A 27 15.24 -8.17 -2.93
CA ASN A 27 14.33 -9.24 -2.49
C ASN A 27 13.58 -8.90 -1.20
N LYS A 28 14.22 -8.26 -0.21
CA LYS A 28 13.54 -7.83 1.02
C LYS A 28 12.43 -6.82 0.73
N SER A 29 12.71 -5.83 -0.13
CA SER A 29 11.73 -4.82 -0.50
C SER A 29 10.53 -5.41 -1.24
N GLU A 30 10.75 -6.41 -2.08
CA GLU A 30 9.69 -7.07 -2.84
C GLU A 30 8.82 -7.95 -1.94
N ILE A 31 9.43 -8.73 -1.05
CA ILE A 31 8.72 -9.57 -0.06
C ILE A 31 7.87 -8.71 0.90
N ASP A 32 8.41 -7.59 1.38
CA ASP A 32 7.67 -6.69 2.27
C ASP A 32 6.50 -5.99 1.56
N THR A 33 6.63 -5.72 0.25
CA THR A 33 5.53 -5.21 -0.58
C THR A 33 4.44 -6.25 -0.75
N GLN A 34 4.81 -7.49 -1.08
CA GLN A 34 3.85 -8.60 -1.24
C GLN A 34 3.06 -8.87 0.04
N LYS A 35 3.71 -8.84 1.21
CA LYS A 35 3.02 -9.02 2.50
C LYS A 35 1.97 -7.94 2.77
N LYS A 36 2.27 -6.68 2.43
CA LYS A 36 1.33 -5.57 2.60
C LYS A 36 0.15 -5.67 1.65
N GLU A 37 0.40 -6.05 0.40
CA GLU A 37 -0.66 -6.31 -0.59
C GLU A 37 -1.56 -7.49 -0.17
N GLN A 38 -0.99 -8.55 0.39
CA GLN A 38 -1.75 -9.67 0.93
C GLN A 38 -2.59 -9.26 2.15
N GLU A 39 -2.05 -8.46 3.07
CA GLU A 39 -2.81 -7.91 4.20
C GLU A 39 -3.99 -7.08 3.70
N LEU A 40 -3.77 -6.19 2.73
CA LEU A 40 -4.82 -5.35 2.14
C LEU A 40 -5.88 -6.19 1.43
N GLY A 41 -5.49 -7.20 0.65
CA GLY A 41 -6.43 -8.11 -0.01
C GLY A 41 -7.28 -8.92 0.98
N PHE A 42 -6.67 -9.42 2.06
CA PHE A 42 -7.39 -10.13 3.11
C PHE A 42 -8.40 -9.21 3.82
N VAL A 43 -7.97 -8.00 4.17
CA VAL A 43 -8.81 -6.99 4.83
C VAL A 43 -10.01 -6.64 3.96
N ILE A 44 -9.80 -6.32 2.67
CA ILE A 44 -10.86 -5.92 1.75
C ILE A 44 -11.87 -7.06 1.53
N ASN A 45 -11.39 -8.29 1.38
CA ASN A 45 -12.26 -9.45 1.14
C ASN A 45 -13.06 -9.85 2.39
N GLY A 46 -12.44 -9.76 3.57
CA GLY A 46 -13.08 -10.08 4.86
C GLY A 46 -13.93 -8.96 5.46
N LEU A 47 -13.95 -7.77 4.85
CA LEU A 47 -14.66 -6.62 5.39
C LEU A 47 -16.18 -6.74 5.21
N GLU A 48 -16.91 -6.73 6.33
CA GLU A 48 -18.35 -6.57 6.33
C GLU A 48 -18.74 -5.12 6.00
N SER A 49 -19.87 -4.93 5.32
CA SER A 49 -20.35 -3.60 4.95
C SER A 49 -20.68 -2.77 6.19
N GLY A 50 -20.23 -1.51 6.20
CA GLY A 50 -20.41 -0.56 7.31
C GLY A 50 -19.40 -0.70 8.44
N HIS A 51 -18.59 -1.76 8.47
CA HIS A 51 -17.55 -1.94 9.46
C HIS A 51 -16.23 -1.33 8.98
N GLY A 52 -15.53 -0.61 9.87
CA GLY A 52 -14.22 -0.04 9.58
C GLY A 52 -13.11 -0.93 10.12
N TYR A 53 -12.13 -1.25 9.27
CA TYR A 53 -10.92 -1.95 9.67
C TYR A 53 -9.74 -1.00 9.73
N CYS A 54 -8.96 -1.11 10.81
CA CYS A 54 -7.75 -0.32 11.01
C CYS A 54 -6.53 -1.13 10.54
N VAL A 55 -5.81 -0.62 9.54
CA VAL A 55 -4.57 -1.25 9.06
C VAL A 55 -3.36 -0.86 9.92
N SER A 56 -2.32 -1.69 9.89
CA SER A 56 -1.06 -1.38 10.58
C SER A 56 -0.40 -0.09 10.06
N ASP A 57 0.41 0.59 10.88
CA ASP A 57 1.12 1.83 10.50
C ASP A 57 2.01 1.64 9.26
N ALA A 58 2.66 0.47 9.12
CA ALA A 58 3.48 0.14 7.97
C ALA A 58 2.66 0.03 6.67
N THR A 59 1.46 -0.55 6.77
CA THR A 59 0.53 -0.72 5.64
C THR A 59 -0.16 0.60 5.30
N HIS A 60 -0.50 1.42 6.29
CA HIS A 60 -0.95 2.79 6.11
C HIS A 60 0.07 3.63 5.33
N LYS A 61 1.32 3.72 5.79
CA LYS A 61 2.37 4.52 5.12
C LYS A 61 2.62 4.07 3.70
N TYR A 62 2.62 2.76 3.47
CA TYR A 62 2.77 2.18 2.13
C TYR A 62 1.61 2.56 1.21
N LEU A 63 0.37 2.32 1.65
CA LEU A 63 -0.82 2.58 0.85
C LEU A 63 -0.98 4.07 0.54
N PHE A 64 -0.76 4.93 1.53
CA PHE A 64 -0.85 6.38 1.35
C PHE A 64 0.20 6.92 0.36
N LYS A 65 1.45 6.46 0.48
CA LYS A 65 2.50 6.81 -0.50
C LYS A 65 2.16 6.33 -1.91
N ARG A 66 1.56 5.14 -2.03
CA ARG A 66 1.12 4.59 -3.31
C ARG A 66 -0.01 5.43 -3.91
N LEU A 67 -1.05 5.74 -3.13
CA LEU A 67 -2.16 6.60 -3.55
C LEU A 67 -1.70 7.99 -4.02
N GLN A 68 -0.75 8.61 -3.31
CA GLN A 68 -0.18 9.89 -3.73
C GLN A 68 0.60 9.79 -5.05
N ASN A 69 1.36 8.72 -5.26
CA ASN A 69 2.14 8.52 -6.48
C ASN A 69 1.26 8.26 -7.71
N GLU A 70 0.21 7.45 -7.56
CA GLU A 70 -0.73 7.12 -8.64
C GLU A 70 -1.65 8.30 -9.03
N GLN A 71 -1.64 9.39 -8.26
CA GLN A 71 -2.40 10.62 -8.53
C GLN A 71 -1.62 11.70 -9.30
N ILE A 72 -0.31 11.55 -9.54
CA ILE A 72 0.54 12.60 -10.16
C ILE A 72 0.36 12.65 -11.71
N SER A 73 -0.87 12.52 -12.20
CA SER A 73 -1.21 12.81 -13.60
C SER A 73 -2.51 13.63 -13.65
N ASP A 74 -2.37 14.91 -13.96
CA ASP A 74 -3.34 16.00 -13.75
C ASP A 74 -4.78 15.82 -14.26
N TYR A 75 -5.15 14.76 -14.99
CA TYR A 75 -6.50 14.62 -15.57
C TYR A 75 -7.06 13.20 -15.72
N SER A 76 -6.37 12.16 -15.23
CA SER A 76 -6.93 10.80 -15.20
C SER A 76 -7.31 10.42 -13.78
N LYS A 77 -8.51 9.86 -13.61
CA LYS A 77 -8.87 9.09 -12.42
C LYS A 77 -7.77 8.03 -12.24
N GLY A 78 -6.85 8.26 -11.31
CA GLY A 78 -5.79 7.30 -11.02
C GLY A 78 -6.43 5.97 -10.65
N THR A 79 -5.89 4.87 -11.17
CA THR A 79 -6.29 3.54 -10.71
C THR A 79 -5.21 2.96 -9.80
N ILE A 80 -5.64 2.15 -8.84
CA ILE A 80 -4.73 1.43 -7.94
C ILE A 80 -5.17 -0.02 -7.87
N GLU A 81 -4.22 -0.93 -8.03
CA GLU A 81 -4.44 -2.33 -7.79
C GLU A 81 -4.17 -2.66 -6.31
N LEU A 82 -5.20 -3.08 -5.59
CA LEU A 82 -5.11 -3.53 -4.20
C LEU A 82 -5.65 -4.94 -4.07
N GLY A 83 -4.85 -5.86 -3.54
CA GLY A 83 -5.35 -7.21 -3.25
C GLY A 83 -5.92 -7.93 -4.48
N MET A 84 -5.31 -7.73 -5.66
CA MET A 84 -5.72 -8.26 -6.97
C MET A 84 -6.97 -7.62 -7.60
N LEU A 85 -7.47 -6.50 -7.06
CA LEU A 85 -8.57 -5.73 -7.65
C LEU A 85 -8.09 -4.33 -8.02
N GLU A 86 -8.46 -3.88 -9.22
CA GLU A 86 -8.22 -2.52 -9.65
C GLU A 86 -9.33 -1.61 -9.13
N TYR A 87 -8.97 -0.43 -8.62
CA TYR A 87 -9.87 0.58 -8.11
C TYR A 87 -9.57 1.92 -8.75
N SER A 88 -10.59 2.65 -9.17
CA SER A 88 -10.52 4.08 -9.44
C SER A 88 -10.45 4.86 -8.14
N ILE A 89 -9.47 5.75 -8.03
CA ILE A 89 -9.21 6.60 -6.87
C ILE A 89 -9.95 7.92 -7.03
N SER A 90 -10.57 8.40 -5.95
CA SER A 90 -11.09 9.77 -5.85
C SER A 90 -10.80 10.34 -4.47
N GLU A 91 -10.20 11.51 -4.41
CA GLU A 91 -9.89 12.18 -3.14
C GLU A 91 -11.13 12.81 -2.53
N ILE A 92 -11.24 12.76 -1.21
CA ILE A 92 -12.27 13.42 -0.41
C ILE A 92 -11.59 14.20 0.73
N PRO A 93 -12.26 15.18 1.37
CA PRO A 93 -11.63 16.05 2.35
C PRO A 93 -10.89 15.35 3.51
N ASN A 94 -11.27 14.11 3.84
CA ASN A 94 -10.68 13.33 4.94
C ASN A 94 -10.04 12.00 4.49
N GLY A 95 -9.70 11.86 3.20
CA GLY A 95 -9.02 10.67 2.68
C GLY A 95 -9.37 10.33 1.23
N TYR A 96 -9.62 9.06 0.93
CA TYR A 96 -9.83 8.58 -0.44
C TYR A 96 -11.04 7.65 -0.54
N VAL A 97 -11.66 7.66 -1.72
CA VAL A 97 -12.69 6.72 -2.13
C VAL A 97 -12.09 5.84 -3.23
N LEU A 98 -12.18 4.53 -3.05
CA LEU A 98 -11.80 3.54 -4.06
C LEU A 98 -13.05 2.87 -4.60
N THR A 99 -13.24 3.00 -5.91
CA THR A 99 -14.40 2.45 -6.64
C THR A 99 -13.92 1.43 -7.65
N CYS A 100 -14.44 0.20 -7.61
CA CYS A 100 -14.07 -0.81 -8.60
C CYS A 100 -14.63 -0.40 -9.98
N PRO A 101 -13.81 -0.27 -11.03
CA PRO A 101 -14.27 0.12 -12.36
C PRO A 101 -14.95 -1.04 -13.12
N PHE A 102 -14.76 -2.31 -12.71
CA PHE A 102 -15.31 -3.48 -13.38
C PHE A 102 -16.37 -4.21 -12.55
N LYS A 103 -17.57 -4.38 -13.13
CA LYS A 103 -18.66 -5.24 -12.62
C LYS A 103 -18.20 -6.70 -12.52
N PRO A 104 -18.73 -7.47 -11.55
CA PRO A 104 -20.09 -7.95 -11.69
C PRO A 104 -21.09 -7.19 -10.83
N ALA A 105 -22.32 -7.12 -11.34
CA ALA A 105 -23.38 -6.20 -10.97
C ALA A 105 -24.19 -6.58 -9.71
N ARG A 106 -23.61 -7.25 -8.71
CA ARG A 106 -24.38 -7.69 -7.53
C ARG A 106 -24.17 -6.84 -6.27
N ASP A 107 -22.94 -6.40 -6.02
CA ASP A 107 -22.60 -5.65 -4.80
C ASP A 107 -21.79 -4.42 -5.22
N GLN A 108 -22.47 -3.36 -5.68
CA GLN A 108 -21.81 -2.11 -6.06
C GLN A 108 -21.26 -1.43 -4.80
N TYR A 109 -20.21 -1.94 -4.18
CA TYR A 109 -19.62 -1.33 -3.00
C TYR A 109 -18.46 -0.40 -3.40
N HIS A 110 -18.17 0.56 -2.53
CA HIS A 110 -16.96 1.37 -2.57
C HIS A 110 -16.22 1.25 -1.25
N LEU A 111 -14.90 1.46 -1.29
CA LEU A 111 -14.09 1.51 -0.08
C LEU A 111 -13.84 2.98 0.27
N LEU A 112 -14.19 3.38 1.47
CA LEU A 112 -13.77 4.65 2.06
C LEU A 112 -12.49 4.42 2.85
N LEU A 113 -11.46 5.19 2.55
CA LEU A 113 -10.22 5.26 3.29
C LEU A 113 -10.23 6.57 4.05
N GLU A 114 -10.54 6.51 5.33
CA GLU A 114 -10.59 7.68 6.20
C GLU A 114 -9.37 7.74 7.09
N GLN A 115 -8.70 8.89 7.11
CA GLN A 115 -7.67 9.16 8.11
C GLN A 115 -8.33 9.69 9.39
N ARG A 116 -8.09 8.98 10.50
CA ARG A 116 -8.60 9.40 11.81
C ARG A 116 -7.44 9.48 12.81
N SER A 117 -7.42 10.56 13.58
CA SER A 117 -6.50 10.72 14.71
C SER A 117 -7.20 10.30 15.99
N ILE A 118 -6.66 9.26 16.66
CA ILE A 118 -7.17 8.80 17.95
C ILE A 118 -6.23 9.32 19.04
N ASN A 119 -6.79 9.98 20.05
CA ASN A 119 -6.03 10.35 21.24
C ASN A 119 -5.82 9.09 22.10
N ILE A 120 -4.56 8.70 22.30
CA ILE A 120 -4.20 7.49 23.05
C ILE A 120 -3.86 7.78 24.51
N ASN A 121 -3.77 9.04 24.94
CA ASN A 121 -3.49 9.36 26.34
C ASN A 121 -4.01 10.75 26.80
N PRO A 122 -4.09 10.97 28.12
CA PRO A 122 -4.47 12.27 28.67
C PRO A 122 -3.49 13.41 28.34
N ALA A 123 -2.26 13.08 27.93
CA ALA A 123 -1.22 14.06 27.57
C ALA A 123 -1.42 14.65 26.16
N GLY A 124 -2.46 14.24 25.43
CA GLY A 124 -2.77 14.77 24.10
C GLY A 124 -1.92 14.15 22.98
N THR A 125 -1.44 12.92 23.17
CA THR A 125 -0.73 12.18 22.11
C THR A 125 -1.74 11.57 21.15
N PHE A 126 -1.67 11.95 19.88
CA PHE A 126 -2.53 11.42 18.82
C PHE A 126 -1.78 10.40 17.97
N VAL A 127 -2.47 9.33 17.59
CA VAL A 127 -2.00 8.36 16.59
C VAL A 127 -2.93 8.40 15.40
N ASN A 128 -2.34 8.53 14.21
CA ASN A 128 -3.08 8.56 12.95
C ASN A 128 -3.26 7.14 12.43
N PHE A 129 -4.51 6.75 12.25
CA PHE A 129 -4.89 5.46 11.71
C PHE A 129 -5.62 5.64 10.39
N LEU A 130 -5.40 4.68 9.48
CA LEU A 130 -6.16 4.57 8.25
C LEU A 130 -7.27 3.54 8.46
N PHE A 131 -8.50 4.01 8.37
CA PHE A 131 -9.68 3.16 8.41
C PHE A 131 -10.12 2.85 6.99
N ILE A 132 -10.22 1.56 6.67
CA ILE A 132 -10.82 1.07 5.43
C ILE A 132 -12.24 0.63 5.77
N ILE A 133 -13.23 1.26 5.14
CA ILE A 133 -14.66 0.97 5.36
C ILE A 133 -15.25 0.55 4.02
N LYS A 134 -15.88 -0.63 3.99
CA LYS A 134 -16.66 -1.08 2.83
C LYS A 134 -18.08 -0.54 2.95
N GLN A 135 -18.58 0.14 1.92
CA GLN A 135 -19.95 0.65 1.89
C GLN A 135 -20.66 0.16 0.64
N GLU A 136 -21.84 -0.44 0.80
CA GLU A 136 -22.69 -0.82 -0.34
C GLU A 136 -23.31 0.42 -1.02
N GLY A 137 -23.42 0.37 -2.33
CA GLY A 137 -23.96 1.43 -3.18
C GLY A 137 -22.90 2.27 -3.90
N ALA A 138 -23.29 2.85 -5.04
CA ALA A 138 -22.44 3.78 -5.78
C ALA A 138 -22.25 5.09 -5.00
N TYR A 139 -21.00 5.53 -4.81
CA TYR A 139 -20.67 6.74 -4.06
C TYR A 139 -21.33 8.01 -4.64
N TYR A 140 -21.45 8.12 -5.97
CA TYR A 140 -21.97 9.31 -6.67
C TYR A 140 -23.50 9.32 -6.90
N ASN A 141 -24.26 8.37 -6.35
CA ASN A 141 -25.72 8.31 -6.50
C ASN A 141 -26.49 9.06 -5.38
N LYS A 142 -25.83 9.99 -4.68
CA LYS A 142 -26.45 10.84 -3.65
C LYS A 142 -26.73 12.24 -4.18
#